data_AF-A0A4S2FVM1-F1
#
_entry.id   AF-A0A4S2FVM1-F1
#
_cell.length_a   1.000
_cell.length_b   1.000
_cell.length_c   1.000
_cell.angle_alpha   90.00
_cell.angle_beta   90.00
_cell.angle_gamma   90.00
#
_symmetry.space_group_name_H-M   'P 1'
#
loop_
_entity.id
_entity.type
_entity.pdbx_description
1 polymer ?
#
loop_
_entity_poly.entity_id
_entity_poly.type
_entity_poly.pdbx_seq_one_letter_code
_entity_poly.pdbx_strand_id
1 'polypeptide(L)' 'MSEKMKHEELVELLQEGKIGYLRFVMESENEQDYLEWCRTHGTDPSDESAEFYIEQTDIEQMDRQVMDDEDYGIWN' A
#
# COMPACT_ATOMS: atom_id res chain seq x y z
N MET A 1 -1.95 -18.29 -15.45
CA MET A 1 -1.69 -16.84 -15.31
C MET A 1 -2.45 -16.45 -14.05
N SER A 2 -1.75 -16.06 -12.99
CA SER A 2 -2.41 -15.66 -11.75
C SER A 2 -3.11 -14.33 -12.00
N GLU A 3 -4.44 -14.35 -12.11
CA GLU A 3 -5.26 -13.14 -12.08
C GLU A 3 -5.08 -12.52 -10.68
N LYS A 4 -4.10 -11.62 -10.55
CA LYS A 4 -3.98 -10.79 -9.36
C LYS A 4 -5.31 -10.05 -9.19
N MET A 5 -5.93 -10.18 -8.01
CA MET A 5 -7.14 -9.44 -7.69
C MET A 5 -6.88 -7.94 -7.89
N LYS A 6 -7.89 -7.21 -8.36
CA LYS A 6 -7.76 -5.76 -8.50
C LYS A 6 -7.48 -5.16 -7.12
N HIS A 7 -6.54 -4.21 -7.08
CA HIS A 7 -6.20 -3.47 -5.86
C HIS A 7 -7.47 -2.92 -5.18
N GLU A 8 -8.43 -2.42 -5.96
CA GLU A 8 -9.74 -1.95 -5.48
C GLU A 8 -10.50 -3.01 -4.65
N GLU A 9 -10.61 -4.26 -5.12
CA GLU A 9 -11.31 -5.33 -4.37
C GLU A 9 -10.54 -5.74 -3.11
N LEU A 10 -9.21 -5.78 -3.18
CA LEU A 10 -8.38 -6.06 -2.00
C LEU A 10 -8.56 -4.98 -0.93
N VAL A 11 -8.67 -3.71 -1.33
CA VAL A 11 -8.89 -2.58 -0.41
C VAL A 11 -10.27 -2.70 0.25
N GLU A 12 -11.31 -3.04 -0.50
CA GLU A 12 -12.64 -3.28 0.07
C GLU A 12 -12.63 -4.42 1.09
N LEU A 13 -11.97 -5.54 0.78
CA LEU A 13 -11.86 -6.68 1.69
C LEU A 13 -11.06 -6.34 2.96
N LEU A 14 -10.02 -5.50 2.85
CA LEU A 14 -9.22 -5.03 3.98
C LEU A 14 -10.06 -4.11 4.88
N GLN A 15 -10.82 -3.18 4.30
CA GLN A 15 -11.74 -2.29 5.04
C GLN A 15 -12.90 -3.06 5.70
N GLU A 16 -13.42 -4.09 5.04
CA GLU A 16 -14.41 -4.99 5.62
C GLU A 16 -13.82 -5.92 6.71
N GLY A 17 -12.49 -5.94 6.89
CA GLY A 17 -11.79 -6.83 7.81
C GLY A 17 -11.86 -8.31 7.42
N LYS A 18 -12.13 -8.60 6.13
CA LYS A 18 -12.18 -9.96 5.58
C LYS A 18 -10.79 -10.52 5.25
N ILE A 19 -9.84 -9.64 4.98
CA ILE A 19 -8.42 -9.97 4.81
C ILE A 19 -7.57 -9.08 5.73
N GLY A 20 -6.43 -9.60 6.15
CA GLY A 20 -5.41 -8.81 6.86
C GLY A 20 -4.43 -8.15 5.90
N TYR A 21 -3.62 -7.23 6.43
CA TYR A 21 -2.62 -6.46 5.68
C TYR A 21 -1.60 -7.35 4.97
N LEU A 22 -1.18 -8.45 5.61
CA LEU A 22 -0.23 -9.38 4.99
C LEU A 22 -0.80 -9.98 3.71
N ARG A 23 -2.06 -10.38 3.76
CA ARG A 23 -2.73 -11.02 2.63
C ARG A 23 -3.03 -10.02 1.52
N PHE A 24 -3.37 -8.79 1.87
CA PHE A 24 -3.49 -7.69 0.93
C PHE A 24 -2.20 -7.49 0.13
N VAL A 25 -1.07 -7.36 0.82
CA VAL A 25 0.22 -7.11 0.17
C VAL A 25 0.67 -8.31 -0.66
N MET A 26 0.48 -9.54 -0.15
CA MET A 26 0.83 -10.76 -0.89
C MET A 26 -0.03 -11.01 -2.14
N GLU A 27 -1.32 -10.66 -2.10
CA GLU A 27 -2.22 -10.82 -3.27
C GLU A 27 -2.08 -9.66 -4.26
N SER A 28 -1.47 -8.55 -3.83
CA SER A 28 -1.17 -7.39 -4.67
C SER A 28 0.12 -7.55 -5.48
N GLU A 29 0.44 -6.55 -6.30
CA GLU A 29 1.73 -6.51 -7.00
C GLU A 29 2.92 -6.17 -6.11
N ASN A 30 2.68 -5.68 -4.90
CA ASN A 30 3.69 -5.30 -3.93
C ASN A 30 4.29 -6.48 -3.15
N GLU A 31 3.86 -7.73 -3.38
CA GLU A 31 4.42 -8.91 -2.69
C GLU A 31 5.95 -8.93 -2.70
N GLN A 32 6.56 -8.75 -3.87
CA GLN A 32 8.01 -8.81 -4.03
C GLN A 32 8.72 -7.66 -3.29
N ASP A 33 8.14 -6.46 -3.36
CA ASP A 33 8.67 -5.24 -2.75
C ASP A 33 8.58 -5.32 -1.22
N TYR A 34 7.46 -5.83 -0.70
CA TYR A 34 7.28 -6.10 0.72
C TYR A 34 8.22 -7.18 1.27
N LEU A 35 8.45 -8.26 0.51
CA LEU A 35 9.42 -9.28 0.90
C LEU A 35 10.85 -8.71 0.97
N GLU A 36 11.20 -7.78 0.08
CA GLU A 36 12.46 -7.08 0.12
C GLU A 36 12.55 -6.09 1.29
N TRP A 37 11.46 -5.37 1.57
CA TRP A 37 11.34 -4.49 2.73
C TRP A 37 11.52 -5.28 4.04
N CYS A 38 10.84 -6.42 4.17
CA CYS A 38 10.99 -7.32 5.32
C CYS A 38 12.43 -7.76 5.53
N ARG A 39 13.13 -8.17 4.46
CA ARG A 39 14.55 -8.54 4.52
C ARG A 39 15.47 -7.39 4.90
N THR A 40 15.19 -6.19 4.39
CA THR A 40 16.01 -4.99 4.64
C THR A 40 15.82 -4.49 6.07
N HIS A 41 14.59 -4.52 6.58
CA HIS A 41 14.25 -4.12 7.95
C HIS A 41 14.53 -5.22 8.99
N GLY A 42 14.82 -6.45 8.54
CA GLY A 42 15.05 -7.58 9.44
C GLY A 42 13.78 -7.97 10.22
N THR A 43 12.61 -7.78 9.60
CA THR A 43 11.32 -8.16 10.17
C THR A 43 10.72 -9.33 9.38
N ASP A 44 10.00 -10.20 10.06
CA ASP A 44 9.31 -11.30 9.41
C ASP A 44 8.03 -10.79 8.73
N PRO A 45 7.61 -11.40 7.60
CA PRO A 45 6.37 -11.05 6.94
C PRO A 45 5.17 -11.44 7.82
N SER A 46 4.50 -10.44 8.39
CA SER A 46 3.36 -10.55 9.29
C SER A 46 2.35 -9.43 9.02
N ASP A 47 1.14 -9.53 9.60
CA ASP A 47 0.13 -8.48 9.43
C ASP A 47 0.61 -7.14 9.98
N GLU A 48 1.35 -7.14 11.10
CA GLU A 48 1.95 -5.93 11.68
C GLU A 48 2.99 -5.30 10.75
N SER A 49 3.92 -6.08 10.19
CA SER A 49 4.93 -5.54 9.27
C SER A 49 4.32 -5.11 7.94
N ALA A 50 3.25 -5.77 7.48
CA ALA A 50 2.51 -5.37 6.30
C ALA A 50 1.71 -4.07 6.52
N GLU A 51 1.10 -3.89 7.69
CA GLU A 51 0.46 -2.63 8.09
C GLU A 51 1.48 -1.49 8.03
N PHE A 52 2.65 -1.66 8.65
CA PHE A 52 3.75 -0.68 8.60
C PHE A 52 4.22 -0.35 7.17
N TYR A 53 4.32 -1.38 6.30
CA TYR A 53 4.71 -1.18 4.90
C TYR A 53 3.65 -0.40 4.11
N ILE A 54 2.37 -0.72 4.29
CA ILE A 54 1.27 0.04 3.66
C ILE A 54 1.25 1.45 4.22
N GLU A 55 1.35 1.66 5.53
CA GLU A 55 1.40 3.00 6.12
C GLU A 55 2.54 3.84 5.55
N GLN A 56 3.75 3.28 5.43
CA GLN A 56 4.87 3.96 4.77
C GLN A 56 4.58 4.30 3.31
N THR A 57 4.03 3.34 2.55
CA THR A 57 3.80 3.50 1.11
C THR A 57 2.62 4.45 0.82
N ASP A 58 1.58 4.45 1.66
CA ASP A 58 0.42 5.34 1.59
C ASP A 58 0.82 6.79 1.91
N ILE A 59 1.71 7.00 2.88
CA ILE A 59 2.32 8.31 3.16
C ILE A 59 3.10 8.84 1.94
N GLU A 60 3.85 7.99 1.24
CA GLU A 60 4.57 8.40 0.02
C GLU A 60 3.66 8.66 -1.18
N GLN A 61 2.45 8.07 -1.24
CA GLN A 61 1.45 8.36 -2.28
C GLN A 61 0.62 9.61 -1.97
N MET A 62 0.39 9.92 -0.69
CA MET A 62 -0.24 11.18 -0.27
C MET A 62 0.67 12.40 -0.47
N ASP A 63 1.99 12.26 -0.28
CA ASP A 63 2.95 13.34 -0.57
C ASP A 63 3.00 13.67 -2.07
N ARG A 64 2.74 12.69 -2.93
CA ARG A 64 2.71 12.86 -4.39
C ARG A 64 1.44 13.56 -4.91
N GLN A 65 0.35 13.58 -4.13
CA GLN A 65 -0.85 14.36 -4.47
C GLN A 65 -0.86 15.78 -3.89
N VAL A 66 0.11 16.16 -3.05
CA VAL A 66 0.27 17.55 -2.56
C VAL A 66 1.13 18.41 -3.49
N MET A 67 1.81 17.82 -4.49
CA MET A 67 2.63 18.54 -5.47
C MET A 67 2.09 18.51 -6.91
N ASP A 68 0.76 18.46 -7.10
CA ASP A 68 0.12 18.83 -8.38
C ASP A 68 -1.05 19.80 -8.16
N ASP A 69 -0.92 20.73 -7.20
CA ASP A 69 -1.75 21.93 -7.11
C ASP A 69 -0.85 23.18 -7.24
N GLU A 70 0.03 23.18 -8.24
CA GLU A 70 0.71 24.39 -8.72
C GLU A 70 -0.14 25.14 -9.78
N ASP A 71 -1.43 24.79 -9.94
CA ASP A 71 -2.44 25.73 -10.48
C ASP A 71 -2.96 26.60 -9.33
N TYR A 72 -2.07 27.39 -8.74
CA TYR A 72 -2.43 28.55 -7.93
C TYR A 72 -3.04 29.61 -8.86
N GLY A 73 -4.24 29.32 -9.37
CA GLY A 73 -5.14 30.26 -9.99
C GLY A 73 -5.45 31.35 -8.96
N ILE A 74 -4.73 32.45 -9.10
CA ILE A 74 -4.88 33.70 -8.37
C ILE A 74 -6.37 34.06 -8.34
N TRP A 75 -7.05 33.78 -7.22
CA TRP A 75 -8.36 34.38 -6.96
C TRP A 75 -8.11 35.71 -6.26
N ASN A 76 -7.85 36.75 -7.05
CA ASN A 76 -8.18 38.16 -6.76
C ASN A 76 -7.94 39.04 -8.00
#